data_AF-A0A1B8XVA8-F1
#
_entry.id   AF-A0A1B8XVA8-F1
#
_cell.length_a   1.000
_cell.length_b   1.000
_cell.length_c   1.000
_cell.angle_alpha   90.00
_cell.angle_beta   90.00
_cell.angle_gamma   90.00
#
_symmetry.space_group_name_H-M   'P 1'
#
loop_
_entity.id
_entity.type
_entity.pdbx_description
1 polymer ?
#
loop_
_entity_poly.entity_id
_entity_poly.type
_entity_poly.pdbx_seq_one_letter_code
_entity_poly.pdbx_strand_id
1 'polypeptide(L)'
;MTGTGNVLALCGPRVVGNKFQISELPSQIRIVGGRTQYEGRVEMKLGGSWGYICSDGWTTKEAMVACRQLGLGYSLHAVTETWYWDASNATEMVLSGVRCTGTEMSLGQCGHHTSVSCKNTGTRHAAGVICSETASDLVLHSALVQETAYIEDRPLHMLYCAAEENCLSSSARHANWPYGHRRLLRFSSQIHNNGRADFRPKAGRHSWVWHECHG
;
A
#
# COMPACT_ATOMS: atom_id res chain seq x y z
N MET A 1 15.50 44.86 5.46
CA MET A 1 15.09 43.77 6.36
C MET A 1 13.67 44.05 6.81
N THR A 2 12.69 43.27 6.36
CA THR A 2 11.47 42.90 7.11
C THR A 2 10.75 41.85 6.27
N GLY A 3 10.69 40.63 6.81
CA GLY A 3 10.25 39.44 6.10
C GLY A 3 8.76 39.40 5.82
N THR A 4 8.41 38.93 4.64
CA THR A 4 7.05 38.49 4.30
C THR A 4 6.84 37.12 4.93
N GLY A 5 6.09 37.08 6.03
CA GLY A 5 5.62 35.83 6.63
C GLY A 5 4.71 35.07 5.67
N ASN A 6 5.03 33.81 5.41
CA ASN A 6 4.15 32.88 4.73
C ASN A 6 2.90 32.67 5.61
N VAL A 7 1.75 33.13 5.12
CA VAL A 7 0.46 32.77 5.70
C VAL A 7 0.18 31.32 5.33
N LEU A 8 0.35 30.42 6.31
CA LEU A 8 -0.10 29.05 6.20
C LEU A 8 -1.63 29.07 6.08
N ALA A 9 -2.15 28.78 4.88
CA ALA A 9 -3.58 28.64 4.68
C ALA A 9 -4.06 27.39 5.44
N LEU A 10 -4.54 27.57 6.67
CA LEU A 10 -5.34 26.57 7.34
C LEU A 10 -6.68 26.50 6.62
N CYS A 11 -6.95 25.41 5.92
CA CYS A 11 -8.27 25.14 5.35
C CYS A 11 -9.30 25.14 6.49
N GLY A 12 -10.05 26.24 6.61
CA GLY A 12 -11.17 26.36 7.54
C GLY A 12 -12.34 25.47 7.13
N PRO A 13 -13.32 25.26 8.03
CA PRO A 13 -14.45 24.36 7.80
C PRO A 13 -15.29 24.79 6.58
N ARG A 14 -15.72 23.79 5.80
CA ARG A 14 -16.59 23.98 4.63
C ARG A 14 -18.02 24.20 5.12
N VAL A 15 -18.58 25.39 4.90
CA VAL A 15 -19.98 25.70 5.23
C VAL A 15 -20.90 25.04 4.21
N VAL A 16 -21.73 24.09 4.65
CA VAL A 16 -22.85 23.55 3.86
C VAL A 16 -24.14 23.94 4.58
N GLY A 17 -24.75 25.06 4.16
CA GLY A 17 -25.99 25.61 4.73
C GLY A 17 -25.83 26.40 6.04
N ASN A 18 -26.94 26.61 6.77
CA ASN A 18 -27.04 27.40 8.01
C ASN A 18 -26.82 26.59 9.31
N LYS A 19 -26.24 25.39 9.22
CA LYS A 19 -25.86 24.59 10.41
C LYS A 19 -24.34 24.48 10.46
N PHE A 20 -23.75 24.96 11.54
CA PHE A 20 -22.38 24.58 11.93
C PHE A 20 -22.39 23.08 12.26
N GLN A 21 -22.03 22.24 11.29
CA GLN A 21 -21.58 20.89 11.62
C GLN A 21 -20.17 20.99 12.19
N ILE A 22 -19.98 20.61 13.45
CA ILE A 22 -18.67 20.21 13.97
C ILE A 22 -18.38 18.83 13.35
N SER A 23 -18.15 18.79 12.03
CA SER A 23 -17.61 17.60 11.39
C SER A 23 -16.10 17.75 11.36
N GLU A 24 -15.46 16.97 12.24
CA GLU A 24 -14.02 16.71 12.30
C GLU A 24 -13.15 17.87 12.80
N LEU A 25 -12.82 17.84 14.09
CA LEU A 25 -11.52 18.37 14.53
C LEU A 25 -10.43 17.76 13.64
N PRO A 26 -9.43 18.55 13.19
CA PRO A 26 -8.35 18.02 12.37
C PRO A 26 -7.74 16.83 13.12
N SER A 27 -7.85 15.64 12.52
CA SER A 27 -7.27 14.43 13.09
C SER A 27 -5.76 14.59 13.14
N GLN A 28 -5.23 14.87 14.32
CA GLN A 28 -3.79 15.04 14.48
C GLN A 28 -3.16 13.66 14.53
N ILE A 29 -2.18 13.42 13.67
CA ILE A 29 -1.40 12.19 13.67
C ILE A 29 0.07 12.48 13.95
N ARG A 30 0.76 11.47 14.48
CA ARG A 30 2.23 11.46 14.64
C ARG A 30 2.76 10.06 14.39
N ILE A 31 4.07 9.97 14.15
CA ILE A 31 4.79 8.70 14.21
C ILE A 31 5.63 8.63 15.48
N VAL A 32 5.65 7.46 16.12
CA VAL A 32 6.40 7.20 17.36
C VAL A 32 7.23 5.93 17.21
N GLY A 33 8.42 5.93 17.78
CA GLY A 33 9.43 4.92 17.56
C GLY A 33 10.19 5.21 16.26
N GLY A 34 10.58 4.17 15.53
CA GLY A 34 11.42 4.33 14.34
C GLY A 34 12.91 4.46 14.68
N ARG A 35 13.77 4.08 13.74
CA ARG A 35 15.21 4.43 13.79
C ARG A 35 15.47 5.78 13.15
N THR A 36 14.51 6.30 12.37
CA THR A 36 14.61 7.58 11.67
C THR A 36 13.30 8.36 11.78
N GLN A 37 13.34 9.66 11.47
CA GLN A 37 12.15 10.51 11.42
C GLN A 37 11.15 10.17 10.28
N TYR A 38 11.48 9.22 9.40
CA TYR A 38 10.63 8.80 8.28
C TYR A 38 9.90 7.50 8.56
N GLU A 39 10.09 6.88 9.72
CA GLU A 39 9.44 5.62 10.04
C GLU A 39 8.92 5.60 11.48
N GLY A 40 7.87 4.84 11.70
CA GLY A 40 7.34 4.63 13.04
C GLY A 40 5.91 4.13 13.02
N ARG A 41 5.42 3.84 14.22
CA ARG A 41 4.02 3.51 14.45
C ARG A 41 3.18 4.77 14.35
N VAL A 42 2.06 4.70 13.64
CA VAL A 42 1.13 5.82 13.50
C VAL A 42 0.22 5.88 14.72
N GLU A 43 0.19 7.04 15.34
CA GLU A 43 -0.73 7.36 16.44
C GLU A 43 -1.64 8.51 16.04
N MET A 44 -2.88 8.45 16.48
CA MET A 44 -3.90 9.46 16.22
C MET A 44 -4.39 10.05 17.54
N LYS A 45 -4.60 11.36 17.56
CA LYS A 45 -5.12 12.07 18.73
C LYS A 45 -6.64 12.15 18.66
N LEU A 46 -7.32 11.57 19.64
CA LEU A 46 -8.78 11.62 19.80
C LEU A 46 -9.13 12.05 21.23
N GLY A 47 -9.99 13.06 21.39
CA GLY A 47 -10.42 13.52 22.72
C GLY A 47 -9.29 14.04 23.64
N GLY A 48 -8.15 14.43 23.08
CA GLY A 48 -6.98 14.92 23.85
C GLY A 48 -5.91 13.87 24.11
N SER A 49 -6.21 12.58 23.94
CA SER A 49 -5.30 11.45 24.16
C SER A 49 -4.80 10.85 22.86
N TRP A 50 -3.59 10.28 22.89
CA TRP A 50 -3.02 9.54 21.77
C TRP A 50 -3.41 8.06 21.84
N GLY A 51 -3.78 7.50 20.70
CA GLY A 51 -4.08 6.09 20.57
C GLY A 51 -3.58 5.48 19.26
N TYR A 52 -3.70 4.16 19.19
CA TYR A 52 -3.24 3.35 18.07
C TYR A 52 -4.30 3.20 16.99
N ILE A 53 -3.83 3.00 15.76
CA ILE A 53 -4.67 2.60 14.64
C ILE A 53 -4.48 1.09 14.43
N CYS A 54 -5.57 0.34 14.35
CA CYS A 54 -5.53 -1.09 14.06
C CYS A 54 -4.92 -1.34 12.66
N SER A 55 -4.01 -2.31 12.55
CA SER A 55 -3.37 -2.66 11.27
C SER A 55 -4.16 -3.62 10.39
N ASP A 56 -5.32 -4.10 10.84
CA ASP A 56 -6.18 -4.98 10.03
C ASP A 56 -6.66 -4.26 8.77
N GLY A 57 -6.19 -4.73 7.61
CA GLY A 57 -6.48 -4.10 6.32
C GLY A 57 -5.63 -2.87 5.99
N TRP A 58 -4.60 -2.57 6.79
CA TRP A 58 -3.66 -1.48 6.54
C TRP A 58 -2.76 -1.78 5.34
N THR A 59 -2.85 -0.96 4.30
CA THR A 59 -2.09 -1.10 3.06
C THR A 59 -1.24 0.13 2.77
N THR A 60 -0.48 0.07 1.68
CA THR A 60 0.30 1.20 1.19
C THR A 60 -0.57 2.42 0.89
N LYS A 61 -1.87 2.27 0.58
CA LYS A 61 -2.77 3.41 0.34
C LYS A 61 -3.01 4.24 1.59
N GLU A 62 -3.30 3.58 2.72
CA GLU A 62 -3.48 4.28 4.00
C GLU A 62 -2.15 4.89 4.46
N ALA A 63 -1.05 4.15 4.30
CA ALA A 63 0.28 4.66 4.61
C ALA A 63 0.67 5.88 3.74
N MET A 64 0.27 5.91 2.46
CA MET A 64 0.45 7.07 1.58
C MET A 64 -0.28 8.31 2.11
N VAL A 65 -1.53 8.17 2.55
CA VAL A 65 -2.29 9.27 3.17
C VAL A 65 -1.59 9.73 4.45
N ALA A 66 -1.12 8.81 5.28
CA ALA A 66 -0.40 9.14 6.51
C ALA A 66 0.91 9.90 6.25
N CYS A 67 1.77 9.41 5.35
CA CYS A 67 3.03 10.08 4.98
C CYS A 67 2.77 11.48 4.40
N ARG A 68 1.75 11.63 3.54
CA ARG A 68 1.35 12.92 2.99
C ARG A 68 0.83 13.87 4.07
N GLN A 69 -0.03 13.38 4.97
CA GLN A 69 -0.58 14.16 6.07
C GLN A 69 0.50 14.64 7.04
N LEU A 70 1.56 13.85 7.25
CA LEU A 70 2.74 14.21 8.04
C LEU A 70 3.74 15.12 7.30
N GLY A 71 3.56 15.35 6.00
CA GLY A 71 4.51 16.10 5.18
C GLY A 71 5.81 15.36 4.87
N LEU A 72 5.81 14.02 4.97
CA LEU A 72 6.99 13.16 4.77
C LEU A 72 7.08 12.54 3.36
N GLY A 73 6.24 13.01 2.42
CA GLY A 73 6.24 12.58 1.03
C GLY A 73 5.38 11.33 0.79
N TYR A 74 5.98 10.32 0.16
CA TYR A 74 5.37 9.06 -0.26
C TYR A 74 5.57 7.97 0.79
N SER A 75 4.75 6.93 0.76
CA SER A 75 4.96 5.70 1.51
C SER A 75 5.81 4.73 0.71
N LEU A 76 6.90 4.25 1.32
CA LEU A 76 7.65 3.10 0.84
C LEU A 76 6.99 1.80 1.33
N HIS A 77 6.58 1.77 2.60
CA HIS A 77 5.97 0.60 3.21
C HIS A 77 4.85 0.96 4.18
N ALA A 78 3.81 0.13 4.14
CA ALA A 78 2.84 0.00 5.20
C ALA A 78 3.28 -1.13 6.14
N VAL A 79 3.43 -0.81 7.42
CA VAL A 79 3.86 -1.76 8.45
C VAL A 79 2.63 -2.17 9.26
N THR A 80 2.38 -3.47 9.33
CA THR A 80 1.21 -4.03 10.03
C THR A 80 1.55 -4.54 11.43
N GLU A 81 2.83 -4.77 11.70
CA GLU A 81 3.32 -5.21 13.00
C GLU A 81 4.42 -4.27 13.48
N THR A 82 4.19 -3.62 14.62
CA THR A 82 5.04 -2.53 15.12
C THR A 82 5.65 -2.82 16.50
N TRP A 83 5.74 -4.11 16.85
CA TRP A 83 6.27 -4.59 18.13
C TRP A 83 7.71 -4.14 18.41
N TYR A 84 8.50 -3.85 17.38
CA TYR A 84 9.89 -3.41 17.51
C TYR A 84 10.05 -1.90 17.77
N TRP A 85 8.96 -1.13 17.73
CA TRP A 85 8.95 0.31 17.97
C TRP A 85 8.41 0.64 19.37
N ASP A 86 9.02 0.08 20.41
CA ASP A 86 8.53 0.21 21.79
C ASP A 86 8.97 1.55 22.42
N ALA A 87 8.15 2.58 22.25
CA ALA A 87 8.45 3.94 22.72
C ALA A 87 7.19 4.77 23.02
N SER A 88 6.03 4.13 23.20
CA SER A 88 4.75 4.85 23.30
C SER A 88 4.07 4.75 24.64
N ASN A 89 3.46 5.86 25.04
CA ASN A 89 2.57 5.99 26.19
C ASN A 89 1.10 5.77 25.81
N ALA A 90 0.78 5.53 24.53
CA ALA A 90 -0.56 5.17 24.12
C ALA A 90 -0.89 3.75 24.58
N THR A 91 -2.13 3.50 24.98
CA THR A 91 -2.54 2.18 25.52
C THR A 91 -3.71 1.58 24.76
N GLU A 92 -4.47 2.40 24.03
CA GLU A 92 -5.75 2.00 23.43
C GLU A 92 -5.77 2.17 21.92
N MET A 93 -6.49 1.27 21.25
CA MET A 93 -6.83 1.41 19.83
C MET A 93 -7.97 2.42 19.70
N VAL A 94 -7.78 3.47 18.90
CA VAL A 94 -8.77 4.55 18.72
C VAL A 94 -9.43 4.52 17.35
N LEU A 95 -8.83 3.82 16.38
CA LEU A 95 -9.37 3.73 15.02
C LEU A 95 -9.13 2.34 14.45
N SER A 96 -10.09 1.84 13.66
CA SER A 96 -9.99 0.53 13.02
C SER A 96 -10.70 0.49 11.67
N GLY A 97 -10.34 -0.48 10.84
CA GLY A 97 -10.96 -0.67 9.52
C GLY A 97 -10.69 0.48 8.56
N VAL A 98 -9.55 1.15 8.70
CA VAL A 98 -9.18 2.29 7.86
C VAL A 98 -8.99 1.80 6.42
N ARG A 99 -9.74 2.39 5.49
CA ARG A 99 -9.68 2.14 4.06
C ARG A 99 -9.70 3.46 3.32
N CYS A 100 -8.55 3.79 2.74
CA CYS A 100 -8.35 4.97 1.93
C CYS A 100 -8.41 4.61 0.45
N THR A 101 -8.91 5.55 -0.35
CA THR A 101 -8.75 5.56 -1.81
C THR A 101 -7.31 5.90 -2.20
N GLY A 102 -6.61 6.69 -1.37
CA GLY A 102 -5.26 7.22 -1.58
C GLY A 102 -5.24 8.72 -1.91
N THR A 103 -6.40 9.35 -2.03
CA THR A 103 -6.55 10.78 -2.39
C THR A 103 -6.87 11.68 -1.19
N GLU A 104 -7.20 11.08 -0.05
CA GLU A 104 -7.59 11.76 1.18
C GLU A 104 -6.45 12.61 1.75
N MET A 105 -6.76 13.78 2.31
CA MET A 105 -5.73 14.65 2.89
C MET A 105 -5.39 14.28 4.34
N SER A 106 -6.25 13.51 5.00
CA SER A 106 -6.02 12.98 6.34
C SER A 106 -6.60 11.59 6.51
N LEU A 107 -6.04 10.82 7.43
CA LEU A 107 -6.55 9.48 7.77
C LEU A 107 -7.99 9.51 8.31
N GLY A 108 -8.41 10.62 8.94
CA GLY A 108 -9.79 10.78 9.41
C GLY A 108 -10.83 10.81 8.28
N GLN A 109 -10.44 11.25 7.07
CA GLN A 109 -11.32 11.30 5.91
C GLN A 109 -11.48 9.96 5.19
N CYS A 110 -10.62 8.98 5.50
CA CYS A 110 -10.74 7.64 4.94
C CYS A 110 -11.96 6.93 5.54
N GLY A 111 -12.53 5.98 4.79
CA GLY A 111 -13.56 5.11 5.36
C GLY A 111 -13.00 4.35 6.56
N HIS A 112 -13.72 4.31 7.68
CA HIS A 112 -13.31 3.62 8.90
C HIS A 112 -14.53 3.11 9.66
N HIS A 113 -14.31 2.17 10.58
CA HIS A 113 -15.40 1.67 11.41
C HIS A 113 -15.87 2.73 12.41
N THR A 114 -17.18 2.77 12.68
CA THR A 114 -17.80 3.68 13.67
C THR A 114 -17.45 3.29 15.11
N SER A 115 -17.19 2.00 15.36
CA SER A 115 -16.66 1.49 16.62
C SER A 115 -15.34 0.75 16.36
N VAL A 116 -14.45 0.80 17.34
CA VAL A 116 -13.15 0.13 17.25
C VAL A 116 -13.36 -1.38 17.31
N SER A 117 -12.97 -2.07 16.24
CA SER A 117 -12.96 -3.52 16.14
C SER A 117 -11.67 -3.94 15.44
N CYS A 118 -10.77 -4.58 16.19
CA CYS A 118 -9.50 -5.09 15.72
C CYS A 118 -9.41 -6.57 16.07
N LYS A 119 -9.25 -7.45 15.08
CA LYS A 119 -9.16 -8.90 15.32
C LYS A 119 -7.93 -9.24 16.13
N ASN A 120 -6.84 -8.53 15.88
CA ASN A 120 -5.58 -8.70 16.58
C ASN A 120 -5.43 -7.62 17.67
N THR A 121 -5.46 -8.03 18.92
CA THR A 121 -5.43 -7.09 20.06
C THR A 121 -3.99 -6.72 20.47
N GLY A 122 -3.79 -5.48 20.91
CA GLY A 122 -2.54 -4.99 21.51
C GLY A 122 -1.64 -4.16 20.59
N THR A 123 -0.61 -3.55 21.18
CA THR A 123 0.35 -2.63 20.54
C THR A 123 1.09 -3.26 19.34
N ARG A 124 1.24 -4.58 19.34
CA ARG A 124 1.94 -5.33 18.29
C ARG A 124 1.28 -5.16 16.92
N HIS A 125 -0.04 -5.03 16.87
CA HIS A 125 -0.82 -4.91 15.62
C HIS A 125 -1.29 -3.48 15.38
N ALA A 126 -0.53 -2.50 15.87
CA ALA A 126 -0.75 -1.11 15.50
C ALA A 126 -0.12 -0.85 14.13
N ALA A 127 -0.82 -0.05 13.32
CA ALA A 127 -0.37 0.39 12.01
C ALA A 127 0.87 1.28 12.10
N GLY A 128 1.75 1.13 11.13
CA GLY A 128 2.97 1.90 11.00
C GLY A 128 3.27 2.25 9.56
N VAL A 129 4.22 3.15 9.38
CA VAL A 129 4.65 3.64 8.07
C VAL A 129 6.16 3.73 7.99
N ILE A 130 6.66 3.56 6.77
CA ILE A 130 7.99 4.01 6.35
C ILE A 130 7.77 4.91 5.15
N CYS A 131 8.16 6.17 5.27
CA CYS A 131 7.97 7.24 4.30
C CYS A 131 9.29 7.55 3.55
N SER A 132 9.16 8.24 2.41
CA SER A 132 10.28 8.76 1.62
C SER A 132 9.84 9.92 0.76
N GLU A 133 10.76 10.84 0.48
CA GLU A 133 10.53 11.96 -0.45
C GLU A 133 10.39 11.51 -1.92
N THR A 134 10.80 10.29 -2.25
CA THR A 134 10.81 9.76 -3.62
C THR A 134 10.08 8.42 -3.71
N ALA A 135 9.53 8.13 -4.89
CA ALA A 135 8.85 6.86 -5.19
C ALA A 135 9.14 6.40 -6.62
N SER A 136 8.98 5.10 -6.87
CA SER A 136 8.99 4.50 -8.21
C SER A 136 7.61 4.64 -8.87
N ASP A 137 7.57 4.64 -10.19
CA ASP A 137 6.35 4.70 -10.99
C ASP A 137 6.47 3.71 -12.15
N LEU A 138 5.78 2.58 -12.04
CA LEU A 138 5.88 1.48 -12.97
C LEU A 138 4.81 1.58 -14.07
N VAL A 139 5.25 1.69 -15.32
CA VAL A 139 4.38 1.83 -16.48
C VAL A 139 4.64 0.69 -17.47
N LEU A 140 3.58 0.01 -17.88
CA LEU A 140 3.63 -1.00 -18.94
C LEU A 140 3.73 -0.33 -20.31
N HIS A 141 4.67 -0.78 -21.13
CA HIS A 141 4.79 -0.32 -22.52
C HIS A 141 3.69 -0.96 -23.38
N SER A 142 2.53 -0.29 -23.45
CA SER A 142 1.32 -0.82 -24.10
C SER A 142 1.48 -1.04 -25.61
N ALA A 143 2.25 -0.20 -26.29
CA ALA A 143 2.52 -0.35 -27.73
C ALA A 143 3.23 -1.68 -28.03
N LEU A 144 4.26 -2.04 -27.25
CA LEU A 144 4.97 -3.31 -27.42
C LEU A 144 4.05 -4.52 -27.20
N VAL A 145 3.15 -4.45 -26.21
CA VAL A 145 2.16 -5.53 -26.00
C VAL A 145 1.31 -5.72 -27.25
N GLN A 146 0.84 -4.61 -27.85
CA GLN A 146 0.02 -4.65 -29.06
C GLN A 146 0.80 -5.15 -30.28
N GLU A 147 2.06 -4.74 -30.45
CA GLU A 147 2.92 -5.12 -31.58
C GLU A 147 3.37 -6.58 -31.53
N THR A 148 3.54 -7.13 -30.32
CA THR A 148 4.07 -8.49 -30.11
C THR A 148 2.99 -9.52 -29.79
N ALA A 149 1.72 -9.15 -29.84
CA ALA A 149 0.61 -10.05 -29.54
C ALA A 149 0.37 -11.06 -30.68
N TYR A 150 0.43 -12.36 -30.38
CA TYR A 150 0.08 -13.41 -31.33
C TYR A 150 -0.50 -14.65 -30.65
N ILE A 151 -1.26 -15.44 -31.42
CA ILE A 151 -1.80 -16.73 -30.99
C ILE A 151 -0.85 -17.84 -31.39
N GLU A 152 -0.59 -18.75 -30.46
CA GLU A 152 0.22 -19.94 -30.69
C GLU A 152 -0.48 -21.17 -30.11
N ASP A 153 -0.69 -22.20 -30.93
CA ASP A 153 -1.13 -23.52 -30.46
C ASP A 153 0.13 -24.35 -30.12
N ARG A 154 0.40 -24.56 -28.82
CA ARG A 154 1.56 -25.33 -28.33
C ARG A 154 1.15 -26.73 -27.89
N PRO A 155 1.91 -27.77 -28.26
CA PRO A 155 1.65 -29.11 -27.76
C PRO A 155 2.00 -29.20 -26.27
N LEU A 156 1.21 -29.96 -25.53
CA LEU A 156 1.28 -30.02 -24.07
C LEU A 156 2.63 -30.53 -23.57
N HIS A 157 3.29 -31.46 -24.28
CA HIS A 157 4.62 -31.94 -23.88
C HIS A 157 5.71 -30.85 -23.80
N MET A 158 5.52 -29.67 -24.41
CA MET A 158 6.44 -28.54 -24.29
C MET A 158 6.11 -27.61 -23.11
N LEU A 159 5.02 -27.88 -22.39
CA LEU A 159 4.46 -26.99 -21.37
C LEU A 159 4.47 -27.62 -19.96
N TYR A 160 5.27 -28.66 -19.71
CA TYR A 160 5.35 -29.31 -18.40
C TYR A 160 5.74 -28.33 -17.29
N CYS A 161 6.85 -27.60 -17.47
CA CYS A 161 7.29 -26.59 -16.50
C CYS A 161 6.20 -25.52 -16.27
N ALA A 162 5.58 -25.02 -17.36
CA ALA A 162 4.51 -24.04 -17.25
C ALA A 162 3.26 -24.59 -16.52
N ALA A 163 3.00 -25.89 -16.57
CA ALA A 163 1.92 -26.52 -15.83
C ALA A 163 2.24 -26.62 -14.33
N GLU A 164 3.48 -26.97 -13.99
CA GLU A 164 3.97 -27.07 -12.61
C GLU A 164 4.05 -25.69 -11.92
N GLU A 165 4.47 -24.66 -12.67
CA GLU A 165 4.49 -23.25 -12.24
C GLU A 165 3.11 -22.56 -12.35
N ASN A 166 2.02 -23.32 -12.52
CA ASN A 166 0.64 -22.81 -12.55
C ASN A 166 0.37 -21.69 -13.59
N CYS A 167 1.09 -21.69 -14.71
CA CYS A 167 0.91 -20.73 -15.80
C CYS A 167 -0.19 -21.12 -16.80
N LEU A 168 -0.76 -22.32 -16.68
CA LEU A 168 -1.87 -22.81 -17.51
C LEU A 168 -3.21 -22.71 -16.78
N SER A 169 -4.29 -22.38 -17.52
CA SER A 169 -5.66 -22.38 -16.99
C SER A 169 -6.04 -23.74 -16.38
N SER A 170 -6.99 -23.76 -15.43
CA SER A 170 -7.43 -24.97 -14.72
C SER A 170 -7.85 -26.13 -15.64
N SER A 171 -8.42 -25.85 -16.83
CA SER A 171 -8.80 -26.89 -17.79
C SER A 171 -7.60 -27.69 -18.33
N ALA A 172 -6.37 -27.18 -18.21
CA ALA A 172 -5.16 -27.88 -18.65
C ALA A 172 -4.89 -29.15 -17.85
N ARG A 173 -5.37 -29.22 -16.60
CA ARG A 173 -5.25 -30.41 -15.76
C ARG A 173 -6.00 -31.63 -16.30
N HIS A 174 -7.05 -31.41 -17.09
CA HIS A 174 -7.88 -32.46 -17.68
C HIS A 174 -7.63 -32.63 -19.18
N ALA A 175 -6.59 -32.00 -19.72
CA ALA A 175 -6.25 -32.14 -21.12
C ALA A 175 -5.56 -33.49 -21.38
N ASN A 176 -5.53 -33.93 -22.64
CA ASN A 176 -4.88 -35.17 -23.04
C ASN A 176 -3.35 -35.03 -23.07
N TRP A 177 -2.69 -35.09 -21.92
CA TRP A 177 -1.22 -35.07 -21.85
C TRP A 177 -0.62 -36.39 -22.32
N PRO A 178 0.51 -36.40 -23.06
CA PRO A 178 1.26 -35.27 -23.63
C PRO A 178 0.76 -34.74 -25.00
N TYR A 179 -0.22 -35.40 -25.61
CA TYR A 179 -0.56 -35.26 -27.05
C TYR A 179 -1.50 -34.10 -27.39
N GLY A 180 -2.13 -33.50 -26.40
CA GLY A 180 -3.05 -32.38 -26.55
C GLY A 180 -2.32 -31.07 -26.86
N HIS A 181 -3.11 -30.03 -27.07
CA HIS A 181 -2.61 -28.69 -27.39
C HIS A 181 -3.23 -27.64 -26.46
N ARG A 182 -2.54 -26.51 -26.34
CA ARG A 182 -3.04 -25.30 -25.68
C ARG A 182 -2.88 -24.12 -26.62
N ARG A 183 -3.98 -23.40 -26.81
CA ARG A 183 -3.98 -22.09 -27.46
C ARG A 183 -3.52 -21.04 -26.47
N LEU A 184 -2.41 -20.39 -26.77
CA LEU A 184 -1.77 -19.37 -25.95
C LEU A 184 -1.84 -18.03 -26.68
N LEU A 185 -2.29 -16.98 -25.98
CA LEU A 185 -2.07 -15.61 -26.40
C LEU A 185 -0.74 -15.17 -25.80
N ARG A 186 0.27 -14.97 -26.64
CA ARG A 186 1.60 -14.49 -26.24
C ARG A 186 1.75 -13.02 -26.57
N PHE A 187 2.49 -12.31 -25.72
CA PHE A 187 2.88 -10.92 -25.90
C PHE A 187 4.11 -10.64 -25.03
N SER A 188 4.85 -9.58 -25.33
CA SER A 188 5.96 -9.11 -24.52
C SER A 188 5.50 -8.09 -23.48
N SER A 189 5.95 -8.24 -22.24
CA SER A 189 5.70 -7.28 -21.16
C SER A 189 6.99 -6.53 -20.84
N GLN A 190 7.04 -5.24 -21.16
CA GLN A 190 8.15 -4.35 -20.80
C GLN A 190 7.65 -3.30 -19.82
N ILE A 191 8.27 -3.25 -18.64
CA ILE A 191 7.91 -2.34 -17.56
C ILE A 191 9.00 -1.28 -17.45
N HIS A 192 8.61 -0.02 -17.53
CA HIS A 192 9.48 1.12 -17.29
C HIS A 192 9.26 1.65 -15.88
N ASN A 193 10.34 2.12 -15.25
CA ASN A 193 10.25 2.92 -14.04
C ASN A 193 10.48 4.39 -14.40
N ASN A 194 9.40 5.15 -14.48
CA ASN A 194 9.43 6.60 -14.75
C ASN A 194 9.47 7.42 -13.45
N GLY A 195 9.56 6.74 -12.30
CA GLY A 195 9.62 7.37 -10.99
C GLY A 195 10.97 8.01 -10.69
N ARG A 196 11.09 8.54 -9.48
CA ARG A 196 12.31 9.22 -8.99
C ARG A 196 13.17 8.35 -8.08
N ALA A 197 12.80 7.08 -7.91
CA ALA A 197 13.51 6.11 -7.10
C ALA A 197 13.48 4.74 -7.78
N ASP A 198 14.45 3.89 -7.47
CA ASP A 198 14.45 2.50 -7.91
C ASP A 198 13.23 1.76 -7.34
N PHE A 199 12.59 0.93 -8.17
CA PHE A 199 11.65 -0.05 -7.68
C PHE A 199 12.40 -1.21 -7.01
N ARG A 200 12.00 -1.56 -5.79
CA ARG A 200 12.62 -2.65 -5.02
C ARG A 200 11.57 -3.64 -4.55
N PRO A 201 11.86 -4.96 -4.59
CA PRO A 201 10.99 -5.95 -4.00
C PRO A 201 10.75 -5.67 -2.51
N LYS A 202 9.52 -5.92 -2.04
CA LYS A 202 9.13 -5.71 -0.63
C LYS A 202 10.00 -6.50 0.35
N ALA A 203 10.37 -7.71 -0.03
CA ALA A 203 11.15 -8.63 0.79
C ALA A 203 12.52 -8.91 0.16
N GLY A 204 13.49 -9.22 1.03
CA GLY A 204 14.83 -9.59 0.61
C GLY A 204 14.88 -10.97 -0.05
N ARG A 205 16.09 -11.35 -0.49
CA ARG A 205 16.35 -12.61 -1.22
C ARG A 205 15.84 -13.88 -0.55
N HIS A 206 15.73 -13.89 0.78
CA HIS A 206 15.22 -15.04 1.54
C HIS A 206 13.74 -15.36 1.26
N SER A 207 12.97 -14.42 0.72
CA SER A 207 11.56 -14.63 0.33
C SER A 207 11.39 -14.80 -1.18
N TRP A 208 12.47 -14.78 -1.95
CA TRP A 208 12.38 -14.95 -3.40
C TRP A 208 12.11 -16.42 -3.70
N VAL A 209 11.15 -16.65 -4.59
CA VAL A 209 10.79 -17.99 -5.05
C VAL A 209 11.47 -18.20 -6.40
N TRP A 210 12.21 -19.29 -6.51
CA TRP A 210 12.80 -19.70 -7.78
C TRP A 210 11.70 -20.06 -8.77
N HIS A 211 11.89 -19.71 -10.05
CA HIS A 211 10.90 -19.98 -11.08
C HIS A 211 11.56 -20.80 -12.19
N GLU A 212 11.28 -22.11 -12.18
CA GLU A 212 12.09 -23.11 -12.89
C GLU A 212 12.15 -22.86 -14.40
N CYS A 213 11.08 -22.32 -14.98
CA CYS A 213 11.01 -22.15 -16.43
C CYS A 213 11.89 -21.02 -16.96
N HIS A 214 12.49 -20.19 -16.09
CA HIS A 214 13.26 -19.01 -16.48
C HIS A 214 14.77 -19.12 -16.16
N GLY A 215 15.20 -20.24 -15.58
CA GLY A 215 16.61 -20.49 -15.21
C GLY A 215 17.16 -19.46 -14.23
#